data_AF-A0A352GNM6-F1
#
_entry.id   AF-A0A352GNM6-F1
#
_cell.length_a   1.000
_cell.length_b   1.000
_cell.length_c   1.000
_cell.angle_alpha   90.00
_cell.angle_beta   90.00
_cell.angle_gamma   90.00
#
_symmetry.space_group_name_H-M   'P 1'
#
loop_
_entity.id
_entity.type
_entity.pdbx_description
1 polymer ?
#
loop_
_entity_poly.entity_id
_entity_poly.type
_entity_poly.pdbx_seq_one_letter_code
_entity_poly.pdbx_strand_id
1 'polypeptide(L)'
;MDSKRFSGREQIARFAETLAHKIQQSPPHDVIVVADDNALRFALQNHSGLLNNLPVVFLGVNNRDLAVKQNANPKVTGVVEALSLSDTLRVIEKLTKKSDSFFVVGA
;
A
#
# COMPACT_ATOMS: atom_id res chain seq x y z
N MET A 1 4.03 2.45 7.47
CA MET A 1 4.78 3.64 7.06
C MET A 1 3.82 4.82 6.99
N ASP A 2 4.06 5.92 7.69
CA ASP A 2 3.19 7.12 7.66
C ASP A 2 3.63 8.12 6.57
N SER A 3 3.65 7.64 5.32
CA SER A 3 4.23 8.40 4.20
C SER A 3 3.36 9.54 3.69
N LYS A 4 2.06 9.51 3.96
CA LYS A 4 1.14 10.59 3.55
C LYS A 4 1.37 11.86 4.37
N ARG A 5 1.81 11.73 5.62
CA ARG A 5 2.20 12.85 6.49
C ARG A 5 3.68 13.19 6.39
N PHE A 6 4.53 12.18 6.14
CA PHE A 6 5.98 12.31 6.15
C PHE A 6 6.60 11.75 4.86
N SER A 7 6.37 12.42 3.72
CA SER A 7 6.81 11.97 2.39
C SER A 7 8.20 12.47 1.98
N GLY A 8 8.83 13.35 2.76
CA GLY A 8 10.13 13.92 2.40
C GLY A 8 11.25 12.87 2.44
N ARG A 9 12.25 13.06 1.57
CA ARG A 9 13.38 12.13 1.42
C ARG A 9 14.09 11.83 2.74
N GLU A 10 14.30 12.84 3.57
CA GLU A 10 14.93 12.68 4.88
C GLU A 10 14.08 11.81 5.82
N GLN A 11 12.76 12.00 5.84
CA GLN A 11 11.86 11.22 6.69
C GLN A 11 11.80 9.76 6.24
N ILE A 12 11.80 9.51 4.91
CA ILE A 12 11.86 8.16 4.36
C ILE A 12 13.18 7.48 4.73
N ALA A 13 14.31 8.19 4.66
CA ALA A 13 15.61 7.66 5.08
C ALA A 13 15.62 7.29 6.58
N ARG A 14 15.15 8.19 7.44
CA ARG A 14 15.04 7.93 8.90
C ARG A 14 14.11 6.75 9.21
N PHE A 15 13.01 6.62 8.45
CA PHE A 15 12.12 5.47 8.56
C PHE A 15 12.85 4.17 8.20
N ALA A 16 13.63 4.14 7.12
CA ALA A 16 14.41 2.98 6.71
C ALA A 16 15.44 2.58 7.77
N GLU A 17 16.18 3.55 8.34
CA GLU A 17 17.13 3.32 9.43
C GLU A 17 16.43 2.74 10.68
N THR A 18 15.32 3.34 11.08
CA THR A 18 14.54 2.87 12.24
C THR A 18 14.00 1.46 12.01
N LEU A 19 13.53 1.17 10.79
CA LEU A 19 13.03 -0.15 10.42
C LEU A 19 14.16 -1.20 10.43
N ALA A 20 15.34 -0.85 9.91
CA ALA A 20 16.51 -1.73 9.93
C ALA A 20 16.90 -2.13 11.35
N HIS A 21 16.94 -1.15 12.26
CA HIS A 21 17.23 -1.41 13.66
C HIS A 21 16.20 -2.36 14.28
N LYS A 22 14.90 -2.15 14.03
CA LYS A 22 13.83 -3.03 14.53
C LYS A 22 13.96 -4.46 14.00
N ILE A 23 14.25 -4.62 12.71
CA ILE A 23 14.42 -5.94 12.08
C ILE A 23 15.60 -6.68 12.72
N GLN A 24 16.74 -6.02 12.93
CA GLN A 24 17.92 -6.62 13.56
C GLN A 24 17.69 -7.06 15.00
N GLN A 25 16.83 -6.36 15.73
CA GLN A 25 16.50 -6.67 17.12
C GLN A 25 15.31 -7.64 17.26
N SER A 26 14.71 -8.06 16.16
CA SER A 26 13.56 -8.96 16.14
C SER A 26 13.97 -10.36 15.67
N PRO A 27 13.18 -11.41 15.97
CA PRO A 27 13.36 -12.71 15.35
C PRO A 27 13.30 -12.61 13.81
N PRO A 28 13.91 -13.58 13.09
CA PRO A 28 13.80 -13.66 11.64
C PRO A 28 12.33 -13.66 11.19
N HIS A 29 12.07 -12.99 10.06
CA HIS A 29 10.74 -12.93 9.46
C HIS A 29 10.74 -13.76 8.17
N ASP A 30 9.64 -14.45 7.91
CA ASP A 30 9.47 -15.27 6.69
C ASP A 30 8.78 -14.51 5.55
N VAL A 31 8.09 -13.41 5.87
CA VAL A 31 7.27 -12.65 4.92
C VAL A 31 7.17 -11.18 5.32
N ILE A 32 7.05 -10.31 4.33
CA ILE A 32 6.76 -8.88 4.50
C ILE A 32 5.34 -8.61 4.00
N VAL A 33 4.53 -7.95 4.81
CA VAL A 33 3.19 -7.50 4.41
C VAL A 33 3.20 -5.97 4.27
N VAL A 34 2.74 -5.46 3.13
CA VAL A 34 2.69 -4.02 2.85
C VAL A 34 1.28 -3.56 2.51
N ALA A 35 0.87 -2.45 3.11
CA ALA A 35 -0.43 -1.83 2.86
C ALA A 35 -0.23 -0.44 2.24
N ASP A 36 -0.97 -0.13 1.18
CA ASP A 36 -0.89 1.11 0.38
C ASP A 36 0.26 1.10 -0.66
N ASP A 37 0.06 1.86 -1.76
CA ASP A 37 1.02 2.01 -2.86
C ASP A 37 2.39 2.46 -2.39
N ASN A 38 2.44 3.41 -1.45
CA ASN A 38 3.70 3.97 -0.98
C ASN A 38 4.53 2.90 -0.25
N ALA A 39 3.88 2.07 0.57
CA ALA A 39 4.56 0.98 1.26
C ALA A 39 5.06 -0.08 0.29
N LEU A 40 4.27 -0.42 -0.75
CA LEU A 40 4.72 -1.33 -1.80
C LEU A 40 5.94 -0.77 -2.54
N ARG A 41 5.93 0.51 -2.95
CA ARG A 41 7.10 1.15 -3.59
C ARG A 41 8.34 1.09 -2.70
N PHE A 42 8.18 1.43 -1.42
CA PHE A 42 9.28 1.39 -0.46
C PHE A 42 9.85 -0.03 -0.33
N ALA A 43 8.99 -1.05 -0.24
CA ALA A 43 9.43 -2.44 -0.13
C ALA A 43 10.15 -2.92 -1.39
N LEU A 44 9.64 -2.59 -2.58
CA LEU A 44 10.31 -2.93 -3.84
C LEU A 44 11.68 -2.28 -3.97
N GLN A 45 11.81 -1.01 -3.60
CA GLN A 45 13.09 -0.29 -3.62
C GLN A 45 14.12 -0.86 -2.64
N ASN A 46 13.65 -1.44 -1.53
CA ASN A 46 14.51 -1.96 -0.46
C ASN A 46 14.49 -3.50 -0.38
N HIS A 47 13.99 -4.17 -1.43
CA HIS A 47 13.69 -5.60 -1.37
C HIS A 47 14.94 -6.44 -1.16
N SER A 48 15.98 -6.21 -1.96
CA SER A 48 17.24 -6.94 -1.88
C SER A 48 18.15 -6.50 -0.74
N GLY A 49 17.99 -5.27 -0.27
CA GLY A 49 18.76 -4.71 0.84
C GLY A 49 18.06 -4.99 2.17
N LEU A 50 17.34 -3.98 2.67
CA LEU A 50 16.70 -3.99 3.98
C LEU A 50 15.82 -5.22 4.25
N LEU A 51 15.13 -5.73 3.23
CA LEU A 51 14.15 -6.81 3.35
C LEU A 51 14.70 -8.20 2.98
N ASN A 52 16.00 -8.32 2.70
CA ASN A 52 16.70 -9.59 2.46
C ASN A 52 16.03 -10.51 1.42
N ASN A 53 15.42 -9.95 0.38
CA ASN A 53 14.66 -10.67 -0.66
C ASN A 53 13.52 -11.55 -0.12
N LEU A 54 13.00 -11.26 1.08
CA LEU A 54 11.86 -11.98 1.65
C LEU A 54 10.61 -11.82 0.76
N PRO A 55 9.73 -12.82 0.70
CA PRO A 55 8.45 -12.70 0.01
C PRO A 55 7.67 -11.47 0.49
N VAL A 56 7.10 -10.69 -0.43
CA VAL A 56 6.27 -9.52 -0.14
C VAL A 56 4.83 -9.80 -0.55
N VAL A 57 3.89 -9.57 0.37
CA VAL A 57 2.45 -9.65 0.12
C VAL A 57 1.83 -8.25 0.27
N PHE A 58 1.24 -7.71 -0.80
CA PHE A 58 0.62 -6.39 -0.77
C PHE A 58 -0.91 -6.43 -0.63
N LEU A 59 -1.47 -5.39 0.00
CA LEU A 59 -2.90 -5.13 0.10
C LEU A 59 -3.19 -3.63 0.05
N GLY A 60 -4.43 -3.24 -0.25
CA GLY A 60 -4.82 -1.82 -0.25
C GLY A 60 -4.06 -0.98 -1.29
N VAL A 61 -3.62 -1.61 -2.38
CA VAL A 61 -2.89 -0.95 -3.49
C VAL A 61 -3.92 -0.55 -4.54
N ASN A 62 -4.10 0.75 -4.75
CA ASN A 62 -5.02 1.27 -5.76
C ASN A 62 -4.34 1.43 -7.12
N ASN A 63 -2.99 1.49 -7.15
CA ASN A 63 -2.24 1.57 -8.39
C ASN A 63 -2.12 0.20 -9.06
N ARG A 64 -3.09 -0.10 -9.93
CA ARG A 64 -3.17 -1.37 -10.64
C ARG A 64 -1.93 -1.68 -11.49
N ASP A 65 -1.34 -0.68 -12.13
CA ASP A 65 -0.13 -0.88 -12.95
C ASP A 65 1.07 -1.28 -12.11
N LEU A 66 1.24 -0.67 -10.94
CA LEU A 66 2.27 -1.05 -9.96
C LEU A 66 2.09 -2.51 -9.53
N ALA A 67 0.84 -2.90 -9.21
CA ALA A 67 0.51 -4.26 -8.80
C ALA A 67 0.73 -5.29 -9.91
N VAL A 68 0.22 -5.05 -11.13
CA VAL A 68 0.34 -5.98 -12.27
C VAL A 68 1.80 -6.17 -12.68
N LYS A 69 2.63 -5.13 -12.60
CA LYS A 69 4.09 -5.26 -12.84
C LYS A 69 4.76 -6.28 -11.92
N GLN A 70 4.20 -6.55 -10.74
CA GLN A 70 4.75 -7.53 -9.82
C GLN A 70 4.51 -8.97 -10.25
N ASN A 71 3.64 -9.23 -11.23
CA ASN A 71 3.47 -10.58 -11.80
C ASN A 71 4.77 -11.13 -12.43
N ALA A 72 5.72 -10.25 -12.78
CA ALA A 72 7.04 -10.65 -13.27
C ALA A 72 8.04 -10.98 -12.13
N ASN A 73 7.70 -10.68 -10.88
CA ASN A 73 8.55 -10.93 -9.71
C ASN A 73 7.97 -12.07 -8.86
N PRO A 74 8.57 -13.28 -8.87
CA PRO A 74 8.01 -14.45 -8.16
C PRO A 74 8.03 -14.32 -6.63
N LYS A 75 8.71 -13.30 -6.09
CA LYS A 75 8.78 -13.01 -4.66
C LYS A 75 7.79 -11.94 -4.21
N VAL A 76 6.95 -11.42 -5.10
CA VAL A 76 5.97 -10.38 -4.78
C VAL A 76 4.59 -10.80 -5.28
N THR A 77 3.61 -10.73 -4.39
CA THR A 77 2.21 -11.03 -4.72
C THR A 77 1.28 -10.16 -3.86
N GLY A 78 -0.02 -10.22 -4.08
CA GLY A 78 -0.97 -9.47 -3.27
C GLY A 78 -2.33 -9.29 -3.92
N VAL A 79 -3.11 -8.39 -3.34
CA VAL A 79 -4.46 -8.03 -3.78
C VAL A 79 -4.57 -6.52 -3.99
N VAL A 80 -5.11 -6.12 -5.13
CA VAL A 80 -5.41 -4.70 -5.41
C VAL A 80 -6.67 -4.27 -4.66
N GLU A 81 -6.73 -3.00 -4.31
CA GLU A 81 -7.94 -2.36 -3.82
C GLU A 81 -8.92 -2.16 -4.97
N ALA A 82 -10.18 -2.57 -4.75
CA ALA A 82 -11.27 -2.30 -5.68
C ALA A 82 -12.29 -1.40 -4.98
N LEU A 83 -12.36 -0.13 -5.40
CA LEU A 83 -13.38 0.79 -4.91
C LEU A 83 -14.71 0.49 -5.60
N SER A 84 -15.74 0.17 -4.82
CA SER A 84 -17.09 -0.07 -5.34
C SER A 84 -17.92 1.22 -5.31
N LEU A 85 -17.77 2.05 -6.35
CA LEU A 85 -18.57 3.28 -6.49
C LEU A 85 -20.07 2.95 -6.54
N SER A 86 -20.46 1.85 -7.19
CA SER A 86 -21.86 1.42 -7.31
C SER A 86 -22.48 1.09 -5.97
N ASP A 87 -21.77 0.37 -5.10
CA ASP A 87 -22.27 0.05 -3.76
C ASP A 87 -22.32 1.32 -2.89
N THR A 88 -21.33 2.20 -3.02
CA THR A 88 -21.34 3.51 -2.35
C THR A 88 -22.56 4.34 -2.75
N LEU A 89 -22.84 4.48 -4.05
CA LEU A 89 -24.01 5.20 -4.55
C LEU A 89 -25.33 4.58 -4.07
N ARG A 90 -25.42 3.25 -4.07
CA ARG A 90 -26.60 2.52 -3.57
C ARG A 90 -26.85 2.76 -2.08
N VAL A 91 -25.79 2.87 -1.28
CA VAL A 91 -25.91 3.23 0.14
C VAL A 91 -26.39 4.67 0.30
N ILE A 92 -25.85 5.61 -0.49
CA ILE A 92 -26.26 7.01 -0.46
C ILE A 92 -27.76 7.15 -0.80
N GLU A 93 -28.24 6.50 -1.87
CA GLU A 93 -29.66 6.51 -2.26
C GLU A 93 -30.60 5.99 -1.17
N LYS A 94 -30.14 5.04 -0.34
CA LYS A 94 -30.93 4.50 0.78
C LYS A 94 -30.96 5.44 1.99
N LEU A 95 -29.89 6.20 2.21
CA LEU A 95 -29.72 7.02 3.41
C LEU A 95 -30.23 8.46 3.23
N THR A 96 -30.27 8.97 2.00
CA THR A 96 -30.75 10.33 1.71
C THR A 96 -32.16 10.32 1.11
N LYS A 97 -32.89 11.43 1.25
CA LYS A 97 -34.07 11.64 0.39
C LYS A 97 -33.59 11.73 -1.05
N LYS A 98 -34.33 11.09 -1.96
CA LYS A 98 -34.07 11.03 -3.41
C LYS A 98 -33.42 12.33 -3.89
N SER A 99 -32.14 12.28 -4.20
CA SER A 99 -31.32 13.43 -4.59
C SER A 99 -31.07 13.34 -6.10
N ASP A 100 -31.29 14.43 -6.84
CA ASP A 100 -31.19 14.42 -8.31
C ASP A 100 -29.75 14.61 -8.83
N SER A 101 -28.79 14.97 -7.96
CA SER A 101 -27.40 15.24 -8.35
C SER A 101 -26.39 14.87 -7.25
N PHE A 102 -25.28 14.22 -7.65
CA PHE A 102 -24.13 13.93 -6.78
C PHE A 102 -22.87 14.64 -7.29
N PHE A 103 -22.07 15.19 -6.38
CA PHE A 103 -20.74 15.70 -6.67
C PHE A 103 -19.70 14.72 -6.13
N VAL A 104 -18.82 14.25 -7.00
CA VAL A 104 -17.69 13.38 -6.63
C VAL A 104 -16.42 14.21 -6.69
N VAL A 105 -15.70 14.30 -5.58
CA VAL A 105 -14.38 14.93 -5.50
C VAL A 105 -13.37 13.84 -5.17
N GLY A 106 -12.43 13.60 -6.09
CA GLY A 106 -11.32 12.67 -5.93
C GLY A 106 -10.00 13.42 -5.73
N ALA A 107 -9.04 12.77 -5.07
CA ALA A 107 -7.67 13.22 -4.91
C ALA A 107 -6.70 12.20 -5.53
#